data_AF-A0A357ZWU5-F1
#
_entry.id   AF-A0A357ZWU5-F1
#
_cell.length_a   1.000
_cell.length_b   1.000
_cell.length_c   1.000
_cell.angle_alpha   90.00
_cell.angle_beta   90.00
_cell.angle_gamma   90.00
#
_symmetry.space_group_name_H-M   'P 1'
#
loop_
_entity.id
_entity.type
_entity.pdbx_description
1 polymer ?
#
loop_
_entity_poly.entity_id
_entity_poly.type
_entity_poly.pdbx_seq_one_letter_code
_entity_poly.pdbx_strand_id
1 'polypeptide(L)' 'MSTCAVLSFRLGGTDGVSIVADTWINALHRAGFEVRTVAGEGDVDILLPELAIGRWPDGSA' A
#
# COMPACT_ATOMS: atom_id res chain seq x y z
N MET A 1 -12.34 16.35 -4.57
CA MET A 1 -11.98 15.40 -3.51
C MET A 1 -10.50 15.09 -3.69
N SER A 2 -9.68 15.19 -2.65
CA SER A 2 -8.24 14.94 -2.76
C SER A 2 -7.96 13.45 -2.66
N THR A 3 -7.04 12.94 -3.48
CA THR A 3 -6.66 11.51 -3.49
C THR A 3 -5.33 11.32 -2.76
N CYS A 4 -5.23 10.26 -1.96
CA CYS A 4 -4.02 9.84 -1.26
C CYS A 4 -3.68 8.39 -1.62
N ALA A 5 -2.41 8.08 -1.81
CA ALA A 5 -1.94 6.71 -2.01
C ALA A 5 -1.17 6.25 -0.77
N VAL A 6 -1.48 5.05 -0.29
CA VAL A 6 -0.71 4.34 0.74
C VAL A 6 0.13 3.27 0.05
N LEU A 7 1.45 3.47 0.07
CA LEU A 7 2.43 2.70 -0.69
C LEU A 7 3.30 1.86 0.26
N SER A 8 3.48 0.57 -0.03
CA SER A 8 4.39 -0.32 0.69
C SER A 8 4.84 -1.49 -0.20
N PHE A 9 5.86 -2.25 0.17
CA PHE A 9 6.20 -3.48 -0.55
C PHE A 9 5.13 -4.57 -0.39
N ARG A 10 4.41 -4.58 0.74
CA ARG A 10 3.28 -5.48 1.02
C ARG A 10 2.25 -4.77 1.91
N LEU A 11 0.96 -5.04 1.70
CA LEU A 11 -0.16 -4.58 2.53
C LEU A 11 -1.21 -5.70 2.71
N GLY A 12 -2.25 -5.46 3.50
CA GLY A 12 -3.39 -6.38 3.68
C GLY A 12 -3.11 -7.59 4.60
N GLY A 13 -1.94 -7.64 5.24
CA GLY A 13 -1.58 -8.71 6.18
C GLY A 13 -1.80 -8.33 7.66
N THR A 14 -1.32 -9.19 8.55
CA THR A 14 -1.36 -8.99 10.02
C THR A 14 -0.02 -8.54 10.61
N ASP A 15 0.96 -8.19 9.77
CA ASP A 15 2.21 -7.62 10.23
C ASP A 15 2.06 -6.16 10.69
N GLY A 16 3.06 -5.66 11.41
CA GLY A 16 3.01 -4.31 11.97
C GLY A 16 2.85 -3.20 10.95
N VAL A 17 3.42 -3.31 9.74
CA VAL A 17 3.27 -2.29 8.69
C VAL A 17 1.84 -2.30 8.16
N SER A 18 1.30 -3.47 7.87
CA SER A 18 -0.09 -3.61 7.39
C SER A 18 -1.10 -3.06 8.40
N ILE A 19 -0.93 -3.35 9.70
CA ILE A 19 -1.83 -2.86 10.76
C ILE A 19 -1.76 -1.32 10.89
N VAL A 20 -0.55 -0.76 10.87
CA VAL A 20 -0.37 0.69 10.98
C VAL A 20 -0.90 1.39 9.72
N ALA A 21 -0.68 0.81 8.54
CA ALA A 21 -1.23 1.32 7.28
C ALA A 21 -2.76 1.36 7.32
N ASP A 22 -3.43 0.30 7.76
CA ASP A 22 -4.89 0.28 7.91
C ASP A 22 -5.39 1.34 8.90
N THR A 23 -4.67 1.54 10.01
CA THR A 23 -4.99 2.61 10.98
C THR A 23 -4.96 4.00 10.32
N TRP A 24 -3.96 4.27 9.48
CA TRP A 24 -3.84 5.53 8.75
C TRP A 24 -4.83 5.66 7.60
N ILE A 25 -5.10 4.59 6.84
CA ILE A 25 -6.13 4.55 5.77
C ILE A 25 -7.48 4.96 6.36
N ASN A 26 -7.84 4.36 7.50
CA ASN A 26 -9.06 4.71 8.23
C ASN A 26 -9.08 6.19 8.66
N ALA A 27 -7.96 6.76 9.08
CA ALA A 27 -7.87 8.18 9.42
C ALA A 27 -8.00 9.10 8.19
N LEU A 28 -7.38 8.74 7.06
CA LEU A 28 -7.43 9.48 5.81
C LEU A 28 -8.85 9.49 5.20
N HIS A 29 -9.55 8.36 5.26
CA HIS A 29 -10.97 8.30 4.88
C HIS A 29 -11.82 9.23 5.73
N ARG A 30 -11.63 9.24 7.06
CA ARG A 30 -12.33 10.18 7.96
C ARG A 30 -12.00 11.64 7.68
N ALA A 31 -10.81 11.92 7.15
CA ALA A 31 -10.42 13.26 6.73
C ALA A 31 -10.94 13.66 5.33
N GLY A 32 -11.68 12.79 4.64
CA GLY A 32 -12.32 13.07 3.36
C GLY A 32 -11.47 12.79 2.12
N PHE A 33 -10.39 12.01 2.27
CA PHE A 33 -9.59 11.57 1.13
C PHE A 33 -10.20 10.34 0.45
N GLU A 34 -10.11 10.29 -0.87
CA GLU A 34 -10.13 9.02 -1.61
C GLU A 34 -8.77 8.36 -1.41
N VAL A 35 -8.73 7.18 -0.80
CA VAL A 35 -7.48 6.47 -0.52
C VAL A 35 -7.34 5.31 -1.48
N ARG A 36 -6.14 5.11 -2.04
CA ARG A 36 -5.78 3.90 -2.79
C ARG A 36 -4.57 3.23 -2.18
N THR A 37 -4.65 1.91 -2.05
CA THR A 37 -3.57 1.05 -1.59
C THR A 37 -2.76 0.56 -2.78
N VAL A 38 -1.45 0.66 -2.67
CA VAL A 38 -0.51 0.27 -3.73
C VAL A 38 0.60 -0.55 -3.10
N ALA A 39 0.76 -1.80 -3.53
CA ALA A 39 1.82 -2.65 -2.99
C ALA A 39 2.39 -3.65 -4.00
N GLY A 40 3.57 -4.17 -3.71
CA GLY A 40 4.16 -5.27 -4.49
C GLY A 40 3.51 -6.62 -4.24
N GLU A 41 2.92 -6.80 -3.07
CA GLU A 41 2.25 -8.01 -2.63
C GLU A 41 1.05 -7.70 -1.72
N GLY A 42 0.12 -8.65 -1.63
CA GLY A 42 -1.03 -8.57 -0.74
C GLY A 42 -2.34 -8.14 -1.43
N ASP A 43 -3.37 -7.95 -0.62
CA ASP A 43 -4.69 -7.51 -1.07
C ASP A 43 -4.73 -5.97 -1.11
N VAL A 44 -4.63 -5.40 -2.31
CA VAL A 44 -4.50 -3.97 -2.57
C VAL A 44 -5.22 -3.55 -3.85
N ASP A 45 -5.60 -2.27 -3.93
CA ASP A 45 -6.26 -1.68 -5.11
C ASP A 45 -5.36 -1.74 -6.35
N ILE A 46 -4.05 -1.52 -6.17
CA ILE A 46 -3.07 -1.55 -7.25
C ILE A 46 -1.88 -2.43 -6.84
N LEU A 47 -1.79 -3.60 -7.46
CA LEU A 47 -0.64 -4.49 -7.31
C LEU A 47 0.46 -4.07 -8.29
N LEU A 48 1.65 -3.74 -7.79
CA LEU A 48 2.86 -3.40 -8.53
C LEU A 48 4.00 -4.36 -8.17
N PRO A 49 4.08 -5.56 -8.79
CA PRO A 49 5.04 -6.60 -8.38
C PRO A 49 6.51 -6.16 -8.30
N GLU A 50 6.91 -5.14 -9.08
CA GLU A 50 8.27 -4.56 -9.04
C GLU A 50 8.58 -3.79 -7.74
N LEU A 51 7.57 -3.52 -6.90
CA LEU A 51 7.70 -2.90 -5.58
C LEU A 51 7.91 -3.95 -4.46
N ALA A 52 7.77 -5.24 -4.77
CA ALA A 52 7.96 -6.30 -3.80
C ALA A 52 9.41 -6.34 -3.28
N ILE A 53 9.61 -6.87 -2.08
CA ILE A 53 10.97 -7.05 -1.54
C ILE A 53 11.79 -7.92 -2.47
N GLY A 54 13.03 -7.52 -2.73
CA GLY A 54 13.91 -8.26 -3.63
C GLY A 54 13.49 -8.13 -5.09
N ARG A 55 12.88 -7.00 -5.46
CA ARG A 55 12.63 -6.67 -6.86
C ARG A 55 12.99 -5.23 -7.15
N TRP A 56 13.69 -5.03 -8.25
CA TRP A 56 14.16 -3.73 -8.69
C TRP A 56 13.50 -3.31 -10.01
N PRO A 57 13.37 -2.00 -10.28
CA PRO A 57 12.74 -1.50 -11.51
C PRO A 57 13.43 -1.92 -12.81
N ASP A 58 14.70 -2.35 -12.74
CA ASP A 58 15.46 -2.87 -13.89
C ASP A 58 15.18 -4.35 -14.19
N GLY A 59 14.26 -4.97 -13.44
CA GLY A 59 13.88 -6.36 -13.57
C GLY A 59 14.83 -7.33 -12.87
N SER A 60 15.84 -6.84 -12.14
CA SER A 60 16.67 -7.67 -11.27
C SER A 60 15.92 -8.04 -9.99
N ALA A 61 16.26 -9.22 -9.44
CA ALA A 61 15.75 -9.72 -8.17
C ALA A 61 16.88 -9.74 -7.13
#